data_AF-A0A2D5ZZ58-F1
#
_entry.id   AF-A0A2D5ZZ58-F1
#
_cell.length_a   1.000
_cell.length_b   1.000
_cell.length_c   1.000
_cell.angle_alpha   90.00
_cell.angle_beta   90.00
_cell.angle_gamma   90.00
#
_symmetry.space_group_name_H-M   'P 1'
#
loop_
_entity.id
_entity.type
_entity.pdbx_description
1 polymer ?
#
loop_
_entity_poly.entity_id
_entity_poly.type
_entity_poly.pdbx_seq_one_letter_code
_entity_poly.pdbx_strand_id
1 'polypeptide(L)'
;MQQNPPANPEGRPHFEAAKARLFSSRIHLRIIRFKEVIFCHLIRLLMLILLAGLASSALAKTNPTGPSSSFLPDKLSVAYRHIDTDADGKEEGVFRRTKNGLYTKESWDLNKDGKFDLIIEKIGRYHFHHQDLNFDGQFDRKTVTSSSWDQKLVSKAYKWNNDRWQFLSAKSIELPASYAAEKNRCNILHDIQSFVSEMDQSVFPKAVESHTELPNGIVVHESCYKRHGVGRYNSMIKETINEGLQCLIDLESRYKTFADGQSPGALVNAERLKARLETEQVQLWCSSHDIFNDIDIVNGGFIAGIAVPDKQVHHQLKLPADLKAPAVLLNPEMGWSDSFIRSHLSLQNSSLPRSQFKSVLFHELMHLTGHNHGLSIEYPEACATCCISDPSNQDACAICAGKYTDTRSANYLSALKNLNSYYASKTIRANINKGENLDELHSDSIVHYIEWHLEEGNRHIAQYLAHQTLQSSERYQLKAGHIQALRKILGNKKTRLGKPRSFGSPTQETIGEIYYKALISKQKIAAIPDILRLATSNEFETIDDETRIEVLKIAYDIFNEPEVLPTPHKNKLEKSVNLMMNSFGGI
;
A
#
# COMPACT_ATOMS: atom_id res chain seq x y z
N MET A 1 -45.18 -38.26 -6.86
CA MET A 1 -44.55 -37.98 -8.17
C MET A 1 -44.79 -36.51 -8.50
N GLN A 2 -43.83 -35.64 -8.21
CA GLN A 2 -43.86 -34.22 -8.61
C GLN A 2 -43.11 -34.08 -9.93
N GLN A 3 -43.77 -33.49 -10.93
CA GLN A 3 -43.19 -33.24 -12.25
C GLN A 3 -42.33 -31.96 -12.21
N ASN A 4 -41.09 -32.06 -12.69
CA ASN A 4 -40.21 -30.92 -12.86
C ASN A 4 -40.72 -30.00 -13.98
N PRO A 5 -40.56 -28.67 -13.85
CA PRO A 5 -40.94 -27.73 -14.89
C PRO A 5 -39.97 -27.79 -16.09
N PRO A 6 -40.45 -27.46 -17.31
CA PRO A 6 -39.65 -27.54 -18.53
C PRO A 6 -38.58 -26.44 -18.58
N ALA A 7 -37.38 -26.80 -19.05
CA ALA A 7 -36.25 -25.90 -19.22
C ALA A 7 -36.53 -24.87 -20.32
N ASN A 8 -36.38 -23.58 -20.00
CA ASN A 8 -36.49 -22.47 -20.93
C ASN A 8 -35.28 -22.43 -21.89
N PRO A 9 -35.46 -22.55 -23.22
CA PRO A 9 -34.36 -22.65 -24.19
C PRO A 9 -33.70 -21.31 -24.57
N GLU A 10 -34.19 -20.17 -24.09
CA GLU A 10 -33.73 -18.85 -24.57
C GLU A 10 -32.41 -18.33 -23.97
N GLY A 11 -31.83 -19.02 -22.97
CA GLY A 11 -30.60 -18.58 -22.30
C GLY A 11 -29.26 -19.02 -22.92
N ARG A 12 -29.26 -19.93 -23.90
CA ARG A 12 -28.01 -20.48 -24.50
C ARG A 12 -27.18 -19.53 -25.38
N PRO A 13 -27.74 -18.61 -26.19
CA PRO A 13 -26.92 -17.85 -27.14
C PRO A 13 -26.02 -16.80 -26.45
N HIS A 14 -26.43 -16.27 -25.29
CA HIS A 14 -25.64 -15.26 -24.56
C HIS A 14 -24.42 -15.86 -23.84
N PHE A 15 -24.53 -17.11 -23.36
CA PHE A 15 -23.44 -17.78 -22.66
C PHE A 15 -22.30 -18.20 -23.61
N GLU A 16 -22.65 -18.69 -24.80
CA GLU A 16 -21.65 -19.05 -25.82
C GLU A 16 -20.98 -17.81 -26.44
N ALA A 17 -21.70 -16.69 -26.58
CA ALA A 17 -21.10 -15.41 -26.99
C ALA A 17 -20.10 -14.86 -25.95
N ALA A 18 -20.38 -15.01 -24.65
CA ALA A 18 -19.46 -14.61 -23.57
C ALA A 18 -18.20 -15.50 -23.53
N LYS A 19 -18.34 -16.82 -23.73
CA LYS A 19 -17.20 -17.74 -23.87
C LYS A 19 -16.32 -17.38 -25.08
N ALA A 20 -16.93 -17.07 -26.22
CA ALA A 20 -16.18 -16.69 -27.43
C ALA A 20 -15.38 -15.39 -27.24
N ARG A 21 -15.94 -14.40 -26.52
CA ARG A 21 -15.23 -13.15 -26.17
C ARG A 21 -14.06 -13.38 -25.21
N LEU A 22 -14.24 -14.22 -24.20
CA LEU A 22 -13.16 -14.59 -23.25
C LEU A 22 -12.06 -15.45 -23.91
N PHE A 23 -12.42 -16.29 -24.88
CA PHE A 23 -11.46 -17.07 -25.65
C PHE A 23 -10.64 -16.19 -26.59
N SER A 24 -11.30 -15.23 -27.27
CA SER A 24 -10.65 -14.26 -28.16
C SER A 24 -9.67 -13.35 -27.40
N SER A 25 -10.03 -12.85 -26.21
CA SER A 25 -9.13 -12.01 -25.40
C SER A 25 -7.89 -12.77 -24.90
N ARG A 26 -8.04 -14.05 -24.52
CA ARG A 26 -6.92 -14.92 -24.14
C ARG A 26 -5.97 -15.22 -25.30
N ILE A 27 -6.50 -15.39 -26.52
CA ILE A 27 -5.68 -15.55 -27.72
C ILE A 27 -4.91 -14.25 -28.03
N HIS A 28 -5.56 -13.10 -27.92
CA HIS A 28 -4.91 -11.81 -28.16
C HIS A 28 -3.75 -11.55 -27.18
N LEU A 29 -3.95 -11.82 -25.89
CA LEU A 29 -2.88 -11.72 -24.88
C LEU A 29 -1.73 -12.70 -25.14
N ARG A 30 -2.02 -13.93 -25.58
CA ARG A 30 -0.97 -14.90 -25.97
C ARG A 30 -0.19 -14.45 -27.20
N ILE A 31 -0.83 -13.84 -28.19
CA ILE A 31 -0.17 -13.29 -29.38
C ILE A 31 0.73 -12.10 -29.02
N ILE A 32 0.29 -11.21 -28.12
CA ILE A 32 1.12 -10.10 -27.64
C ILE A 32 2.37 -10.62 -26.93
N ARG A 33 2.21 -11.56 -25.99
CA ARG A 33 3.34 -12.20 -25.29
C ARG A 33 4.30 -12.93 -26.24
N PHE A 34 3.76 -13.62 -27.25
CA PHE A 34 4.58 -14.30 -28.26
C PHE A 34 5.40 -13.33 -29.12
N LYS A 35 4.82 -12.16 -29.47
CA LYS A 35 5.54 -11.11 -30.21
C LYS A 35 6.66 -10.49 -29.37
N GLU A 36 6.44 -10.27 -28.08
CA GLU A 36 7.47 -9.75 -27.16
C GLU A 36 8.64 -10.73 -27.00
N VAL A 37 8.35 -12.03 -26.88
CA VAL A 37 9.38 -13.08 -26.81
C VAL A 37 10.19 -13.17 -28.11
N ILE A 38 9.53 -13.14 -29.29
CA ILE A 38 10.23 -13.13 -30.59
C ILE A 38 11.10 -11.88 -30.74
N PHE A 39 10.60 -10.72 -30.34
CA PHE A 39 11.34 -9.47 -30.39
C PHE A 39 12.60 -9.54 -29.52
N CYS A 40 12.51 -10.13 -28.32
CA CYS A 40 13.66 -10.36 -27.45
C CYS A 40 14.69 -11.32 -28.08
N HIS A 41 14.24 -12.41 -28.73
CA HIS A 41 15.14 -13.33 -29.42
C HIS A 41 15.84 -12.68 -30.63
N LEU A 42 15.15 -11.84 -31.39
CA LEU A 42 15.72 -11.10 -32.51
C LEU A 42 16.79 -10.10 -32.04
N ILE A 43 16.53 -9.35 -30.97
CA ILE A 43 17.54 -8.46 -30.35
C ILE A 43 18.76 -9.27 -29.90
N ARG A 44 18.55 -10.41 -29.24
CA ARG A 44 19.66 -11.28 -28.78
C ARG A 44 20.53 -11.76 -29.95
N LEU A 45 19.92 -12.14 -31.07
CA LEU A 45 20.63 -12.55 -32.29
C LEU A 45 21.42 -11.39 -32.91
N LEU A 46 20.81 -10.21 -33.04
CA LEU A 46 21.44 -9.00 -33.58
C LEU A 46 22.65 -8.56 -32.74
N MET A 47 22.54 -8.69 -31.41
CA MET A 47 23.62 -8.35 -30.49
C MET A 47 24.77 -9.36 -30.52
N LEU A 48 24.50 -10.65 -30.72
CA LEU A 48 25.55 -11.66 -30.94
C LEU A 48 26.34 -11.36 -32.23
N ILE A 49 25.66 -10.89 -33.28
CA ILE A 49 26.30 -10.47 -34.54
C ILE A 49 27.16 -9.21 -34.31
N LEU A 50 26.66 -8.21 -33.57
CA LEU A 50 27.42 -7.01 -33.24
C LEU A 50 28.63 -7.27 -32.33
N LEU A 51 28.50 -8.15 -31.34
CA LEU A 51 29.60 -8.53 -30.45
C LEU A 51 30.69 -9.33 -31.18
N ALA A 52 30.31 -10.19 -32.13
CA ALA A 52 31.26 -10.87 -33.01
C ALA A 52 32.03 -9.86 -33.91
N GLY A 53 31.39 -8.76 -34.32
CA GLY A 53 32.02 -7.68 -35.07
C GLY A 53 32.99 -6.82 -34.23
N LEU A 54 32.62 -6.51 -32.98
CA LEU A 54 33.43 -5.66 -32.09
C LEU A 54 34.63 -6.38 -31.46
N ALA A 55 34.57 -7.70 -31.31
CA ALA A 55 35.72 -8.50 -30.88
C ALA A 55 36.90 -8.45 -31.86
N SER A 56 36.68 -7.97 -33.09
CA SER A 56 37.71 -7.85 -34.13
C SER A 56 38.47 -6.51 -34.12
N SER A 57 38.09 -5.52 -33.30
CA SER A 57 38.59 -4.14 -33.44
C SER A 57 39.14 -3.46 -32.18
N ALA A 58 39.22 -4.13 -31.02
CA ALA A 58 39.64 -3.49 -29.78
C ALA A 58 40.94 -4.07 -29.19
N LEU A 59 42.09 -3.67 -29.74
CA LEU A 59 43.39 -3.78 -29.08
C LEU A 59 44.10 -2.42 -29.11
N ALA A 60 43.69 -1.48 -28.24
CA ALA A 60 44.44 -0.26 -27.97
C ALA A 60 44.25 0.19 -26.51
N LYS A 61 45.37 0.25 -25.78
CA LYS A 61 45.52 0.59 -24.36
C LYS A 61 45.20 2.07 -24.07
N THR A 62 44.60 2.35 -22.91
CA THR A 62 44.92 3.54 -22.11
C THR A 62 44.75 3.25 -20.61
N ASN A 63 45.68 3.76 -19.79
CA ASN A 63 45.69 3.69 -18.32
C ASN A 63 45.02 4.96 -17.75
N PRO A 64 44.23 4.89 -16.65
CA PRO A 64 43.81 6.08 -15.93
C PRO A 64 44.62 6.29 -14.65
N THR A 65 45.14 7.51 -14.49
CA THR A 65 45.64 8.08 -13.23
C THR A 65 44.47 8.63 -12.40
N GLY A 66 44.46 8.34 -11.10
CA GLY A 66 43.38 8.71 -10.18
C GLY A 66 43.45 10.17 -9.66
N PRO A 67 42.33 10.77 -9.23
CA PRO A 67 42.33 12.11 -8.66
C PRO A 67 42.43 12.11 -7.12
N SER A 68 43.18 13.10 -6.62
CA SER A 68 43.42 13.40 -5.21
C SER A 68 42.22 14.08 -4.53
N SER A 69 42.12 13.84 -3.22
CA SER A 69 41.12 14.34 -2.29
C SER A 69 41.37 15.78 -1.84
N SER A 70 40.44 16.70 -2.16
CA SER A 70 39.98 17.80 -1.28
C SER A 70 39.09 18.77 -2.08
N PHE A 71 37.77 18.58 -2.03
CA PHE A 71 36.80 19.57 -2.52
C PHE A 71 35.60 19.61 -1.58
N LEU A 72 35.56 20.60 -0.71
CA LEU A 72 34.32 21.14 -0.17
C LEU A 72 34.36 22.65 -0.42
N PRO A 73 33.48 23.20 -1.27
CA PRO A 73 33.38 24.64 -1.46
C PRO A 73 32.59 25.25 -0.30
N ASP A 74 33.22 26.20 0.39
CA ASP A 74 32.58 27.06 1.38
C ASP A 74 31.45 27.87 0.73
N LYS A 75 30.28 27.88 1.40
CA LYS A 75 29.03 28.60 1.05
C LYS A 75 28.06 27.88 0.10
N LEU A 76 27.61 26.69 0.46
CA LEU A 76 26.33 26.17 -0.03
C LEU A 76 25.18 26.68 0.86
N SER A 77 24.15 27.25 0.25
CA SER A 77 22.90 27.55 0.97
C SER A 77 22.25 26.24 1.42
N VAL A 78 22.01 26.11 2.73
CA VAL A 78 21.45 24.93 3.39
C VAL A 78 20.02 25.23 3.82
N ALA A 79 19.08 24.34 3.49
CA ALA A 79 17.73 24.33 4.02
C ALA A 79 17.69 23.48 5.31
N TYR A 80 16.95 23.96 6.31
CA TYR A 80 16.77 23.32 7.61
C TYR A 80 15.29 22.99 7.81
N ARG A 81 15.00 21.83 8.41
CA ARG A 81 13.68 21.49 8.92
C ARG A 81 13.86 20.84 10.29
N HIS A 82 13.13 21.35 11.27
CA HIS A 82 13.05 20.81 12.62
C HIS A 82 11.75 20.00 12.75
N ILE A 83 11.79 18.90 13.48
CA ILE A 83 10.67 17.98 13.72
C ILE A 83 10.50 17.89 15.24
N ASP A 84 9.31 18.25 15.70
CA ASP A 84 8.83 18.18 17.07
C ASP A 84 7.38 17.69 16.98
N THR A 85 7.20 16.37 17.08
CA THR A 85 5.96 15.66 16.78
C THR A 85 4.98 15.71 17.96
N ASP A 86 5.48 15.79 19.19
CA ASP A 86 4.65 15.92 20.40
C ASP A 86 4.48 17.36 20.90
N ALA A 87 5.18 18.32 20.28
CA ALA A 87 5.11 19.75 20.58
C ALA A 87 5.55 20.08 22.02
N ASP A 88 6.43 19.28 22.61
CA ASP A 88 7.02 19.54 23.93
C ASP A 88 8.13 20.60 23.90
N GLY A 89 8.49 21.07 22.70
CA GLY A 89 9.53 22.08 22.47
C GLY A 89 10.93 21.50 22.39
N LYS A 90 11.11 20.18 22.43
CA LYS A 90 12.35 19.47 22.16
C LYS A 90 12.33 18.94 20.73
N GLU A 91 13.49 19.03 20.08
CA GLU A 91 13.63 18.58 18.70
C GLU A 91 13.87 17.07 18.66
N GLU A 92 12.89 16.31 18.18
CA GLU A 92 13.02 14.87 17.95
C GLU A 92 13.80 14.58 16.65
N GLY A 93 13.83 15.54 15.72
CA GLY A 93 14.54 15.37 14.46
C GLY A 93 14.99 16.66 13.81
N VAL A 94 16.19 16.64 13.21
CA VAL A 94 16.74 17.75 12.43
C VAL A 94 17.16 17.27 11.06
N PHE A 95 16.66 17.95 10.03
CA PHE A 95 17.05 17.73 8.64
C PHE A 95 17.80 18.92 8.07
N ARG A 96 18.94 18.64 7.41
CA ARG A 96 19.77 19.63 6.72
C ARG A 96 20.00 19.18 5.29
N ARG A 97 19.79 20.05 4.31
CA ARG A 97 20.04 19.75 2.89
C ARG A 97 20.64 20.93 2.15
N THR A 98 21.66 20.69 1.33
CA THR A 98 22.15 21.70 0.39
C THR A 98 21.20 21.84 -0.79
N LYS A 99 21.07 23.03 -1.39
CA LYS A 99 20.16 23.24 -2.54
C LYS A 99 20.38 22.28 -3.71
N ASN A 100 21.61 21.86 -3.96
CA ASN A 100 21.94 20.90 -5.01
C ASN A 100 21.69 19.42 -4.61
N GLY A 101 21.26 19.14 -3.38
CA GLY A 101 20.97 17.79 -2.89
C GLY A 101 22.17 16.87 -2.73
N LEU A 102 23.40 17.36 -2.97
CA LEU A 102 24.62 16.57 -2.84
C LEU A 102 24.97 16.24 -1.38
N TYR A 103 24.45 17.03 -0.46
CA TYR A 103 24.58 16.82 0.97
C TYR A 103 23.21 16.79 1.62
N THR A 104 22.93 15.73 2.37
CA THR A 104 21.80 15.66 3.29
C THR A 104 22.25 15.11 4.63
N LYS A 105 21.73 15.64 5.73
CA LYS A 105 21.95 15.10 7.07
C LYS A 105 20.62 15.06 7.82
N GLU A 106 20.32 13.90 8.37
CA GLU A 106 19.19 13.62 9.25
C GLU A 106 19.75 13.28 10.61
N SER A 107 19.13 13.76 11.67
CA SER A 107 19.50 13.50 13.05
C SER A 107 18.22 13.26 13.83
N TRP A 108 18.14 12.18 14.59
CA TRP A 108 16.93 11.73 15.28
C TRP A 108 17.24 11.39 16.73
N ASP A 109 16.44 11.91 17.65
CA ASP A 109 16.43 11.59 19.08
C ASP A 109 15.32 10.55 19.29
N LEU A 110 15.72 9.28 19.38
CA LEU A 110 14.81 8.14 19.39
C LEU A 110 14.29 7.85 20.79
N ASN A 111 15.03 8.19 21.84
CA ASN A 111 14.61 8.01 23.24
C ASN A 111 14.06 9.28 23.91
N LYS A 112 14.07 10.42 23.21
CA LYS A 112 13.58 11.74 23.65
C LYS A 112 14.35 12.34 24.83
N ASP A 113 15.65 12.03 24.95
CA ASP A 113 16.49 12.55 26.04
C ASP A 113 17.15 13.91 25.73
N GLY A 114 16.91 14.44 24.53
CA GLY A 114 17.49 15.69 24.03
C GLY A 114 18.82 15.50 23.28
N LYS A 115 19.26 14.27 23.04
CA LYS A 115 20.44 13.93 22.23
C LYS A 115 20.05 13.10 21.02
N PHE A 116 20.79 13.23 19.93
CA PHE A 116 20.51 12.45 18.72
C PHE A 116 21.14 11.06 18.80
N ASP A 117 20.31 10.03 18.69
CA ASP A 117 20.72 8.62 18.69
C ASP A 117 21.04 8.09 17.30
N LEU A 118 20.48 8.70 16.26
CA LEU A 118 20.68 8.29 14.87
C LEU A 118 21.02 9.49 14.01
N ILE A 119 22.15 9.41 13.30
CA ILE A 119 22.51 10.38 12.26
C ILE A 119 22.69 9.66 10.93
N ILE A 120 21.94 10.10 9.92
CA ILE A 120 22.08 9.64 8.53
C ILE A 120 22.61 10.80 7.69
N GLU A 121 23.81 10.65 7.14
CA GLU A 121 24.46 11.67 6.33
C GLU A 121 24.76 11.13 4.94
N LYS A 122 24.37 11.86 3.90
CA LYS A 122 24.68 11.53 2.51
C LYS A 122 25.60 12.61 1.95
N ILE A 123 26.74 12.20 1.42
CA ILE A 123 27.71 13.08 0.78
C ILE A 123 28.07 12.50 -0.58
N GLY A 124 27.44 13.03 -1.63
CA GLY A 124 27.54 12.48 -2.98
C GLY A 124 27.09 11.01 -3.03
N ARG A 125 28.05 10.10 -3.27
CA ARG A 125 27.83 8.65 -3.36
C ARG A 125 27.96 7.89 -2.04
N TYR A 126 28.35 8.59 -0.96
CA TYR A 126 28.55 7.99 0.35
C TYR A 126 27.34 8.24 1.24
N HIS A 127 26.95 7.22 1.96
CA HIS A 127 25.91 7.23 2.98
C HIS A 127 26.55 6.79 4.30
N PHE A 128 26.43 7.62 5.32
CA PHE A 128 26.95 7.39 6.66
C PHE A 128 25.76 7.25 7.59
N HIS A 129 25.75 6.19 8.39
CA HIS A 129 24.76 5.96 9.43
C HIS A 129 25.52 5.86 10.75
N HIS A 130 25.28 6.78 11.67
CA HIS A 130 25.82 6.76 13.02
C HIS A 130 24.69 6.42 13.98
N GLN A 131 24.92 5.48 14.89
CA GLN A 131 23.92 5.01 15.84
C GLN A 131 24.53 4.97 17.25
N ASP A 132 23.78 5.48 18.22
CA ASP A 132 23.98 5.31 19.65
C ASP A 132 22.94 4.28 20.11
N LEU A 133 23.35 3.01 20.21
CA LEU A 133 22.43 1.92 20.51
C LEU A 133 22.15 1.76 22.01
N ASN A 134 22.93 2.41 22.87
CA ASN A 134 22.82 2.33 24.32
C ASN A 134 22.36 3.64 24.97
N PHE A 135 22.10 4.68 24.17
CA PHE A 135 21.52 5.95 24.58
C PHE A 135 22.36 6.70 25.64
N ASP A 136 23.68 6.61 25.55
CA ASP A 136 24.58 7.31 26.49
C ASP A 136 25.01 8.70 25.99
N GLY A 137 24.60 9.06 24.77
CA GLY A 137 24.95 10.27 24.05
C GLY A 137 26.19 10.13 23.18
N GLN A 138 26.76 8.93 23.04
CA GLN A 138 27.92 8.64 22.20
C GLN A 138 27.59 7.59 21.15
N PHE A 139 27.83 7.91 19.88
CA PHE A 139 27.65 6.95 18.79
C PHE A 139 28.60 5.76 18.93
N ASP A 140 28.05 4.57 19.14
CA ASP A 140 28.80 3.33 19.30
C ASP A 140 28.93 2.53 17.99
N ARG A 141 28.13 2.86 16.96
CA ARG A 141 28.17 2.20 15.65
C ARG A 141 28.19 3.21 14.50
N LYS A 142 28.95 2.88 13.45
CA LYS A 142 28.99 3.61 12.19
C LYS A 142 28.92 2.66 11.01
N THR A 143 28.04 2.92 10.05
CA THR A 143 27.99 2.22 8.76
C THR A 143 28.27 3.20 7.65
N VAL A 144 29.15 2.83 6.72
CA VAL A 144 29.50 3.62 5.53
C VAL A 144 29.16 2.80 4.31
N THR A 145 28.15 3.24 3.57
CA THR A 145 27.76 2.64 2.30
C THR A 145 28.19 3.54 1.16
N SER A 146 28.88 2.98 0.17
CA SER A 146 29.29 3.69 -1.04
C SER A 146 28.87 2.90 -2.26
N SER A 147 28.24 3.57 -3.23
CA SER A 147 28.14 3.03 -4.59
C SER A 147 29.41 3.40 -5.36
N SER A 148 30.12 2.41 -5.90
CA SER A 148 31.16 2.67 -6.91
C SER A 148 30.50 2.96 -8.26
N TRP A 149 31.24 3.63 -9.16
CA TRP A 149 30.85 3.75 -10.56
C TRP A 149 30.74 2.38 -11.24
N ASP A 150 31.49 1.41 -10.72
CA ASP A 150 31.54 0.02 -11.20
C ASP A 150 30.43 -0.86 -10.60
N GLN A 151 29.26 -0.27 -10.30
CA GLN A 151 28.06 -1.00 -9.89
C GLN A 151 28.25 -1.86 -8.63
N LYS A 152 29.16 -1.47 -7.73
CA LYS A 152 29.40 -2.19 -6.47
C LYS A 152 28.89 -1.36 -5.32
N LEU A 153 27.92 -1.88 -4.57
CA LEU A 153 27.53 -1.30 -3.29
C LEU A 153 28.39 -1.92 -2.20
N VAL A 154 29.28 -1.13 -1.63
CA VAL A 154 30.15 -1.55 -0.53
C VAL A 154 29.64 -0.90 0.74
N SER A 155 29.21 -1.70 1.71
CA SER A 155 28.83 -1.26 3.03
C SER A 155 29.87 -1.73 4.04
N LYS A 156 30.45 -0.80 4.80
CA LYS A 156 31.45 -1.07 5.86
C LYS A 156 30.87 -0.68 7.21
N ALA A 157 30.86 -1.61 8.15
CA ALA A 157 30.43 -1.37 9.52
C ALA A 157 31.63 -1.19 10.45
N TYR A 158 31.49 -0.28 11.41
CA TYR A 158 32.49 0.06 12.41
C TYR A 158 31.83 0.16 13.79
N LYS A 159 32.59 -0.14 14.84
CA LYS A 159 32.22 0.06 16.25
C LYS A 159 33.16 1.08 16.89
N TRP A 160 32.65 1.96 17.73
CA TRP A 160 33.50 2.84 18.53
C TRP A 160 34.09 2.06 19.71
N ASN A 161 35.42 2.01 19.81
CA ASN A 161 36.10 1.32 20.91
C ASN A 161 37.52 1.88 21.09
N ASN A 162 37.87 2.27 22.32
CA ASN A 162 39.11 2.95 22.69
C ASN A 162 39.34 4.23 21.87
N ASP A 163 38.34 5.12 21.87
CA ASP A 163 38.37 6.44 21.20
C ASP A 163 38.65 6.41 19.70
N ARG A 164 38.34 5.27 19.04
CA ARG A 164 38.49 5.12 17.59
C ARG A 164 37.44 4.19 17.00
N TRP A 165 37.10 4.44 15.74
CA TRP A 165 36.30 3.52 14.93
C TRP A 165 37.11 2.27 14.58
N GLN A 166 36.69 1.13 15.11
CA GLN A 166 37.23 -0.18 14.77
C GLN A 166 36.36 -0.83 13.70
N PHE A 167 36.98 -1.24 12.60
CA PHE A 167 36.30 -1.96 11.52
C PHE A 167 35.74 -3.30 12.03
N LEU A 168 34.47 -3.56 11.75
CA LEU A 168 33.82 -4.83 12.09
C LEU A 168 33.73 -5.74 10.87
N SER A 169 33.15 -5.22 9.79
CA SER A 169 32.83 -6.01 8.61
C SER A 169 32.64 -5.14 7.37
N ALA A 170 32.81 -5.76 6.20
CA ALA A 170 32.43 -5.18 4.92
C ALA A 170 31.55 -6.17 4.19
N LYS A 171 30.40 -5.70 3.71
CA LYS A 171 29.56 -6.42 2.76
C LYS A 171 29.65 -5.71 1.42
N SER A 172 29.98 -6.49 0.40
CA SER A 172 29.99 -6.06 -0.99
C SER A 172 28.82 -6.73 -1.67
N ILE A 173 27.91 -5.93 -2.21
CA ILE A 173 26.89 -6.39 -3.14
C ILE A 173 27.33 -5.87 -4.49
N GLU A 174 27.73 -6.77 -5.38
CA GLU A 174 27.76 -6.43 -6.79
C GLU A 174 26.31 -6.16 -7.16
N LEU A 175 26.00 -4.89 -7.44
CA LEU A 175 24.77 -4.60 -8.12
C LEU A 175 24.94 -5.27 -9.47
N PRO A 176 24.00 -6.14 -9.88
CA PRO A 176 24.10 -6.78 -11.18
C PRO A 176 24.38 -5.70 -12.23
N ALA A 177 25.15 -6.04 -13.26
CA ALA A 177 25.53 -5.09 -14.29
C ALA A 177 24.35 -4.46 -15.04
N SER A 178 23.11 -4.79 -14.65
CA SER A 178 21.81 -4.25 -15.03
C SER A 178 21.60 -2.76 -14.76
N TYR A 179 22.50 -2.05 -14.06
CA TYR A 179 22.53 -0.57 -14.14
C TYR A 179 23.12 -0.05 -15.47
N ALA A 180 23.77 -0.91 -16.26
CA ALA A 180 24.16 -0.62 -17.63
C ALA A 180 23.03 -1.08 -18.57
N ALA A 181 22.15 -0.13 -18.89
CA ALA A 181 21.32 -0.04 -20.09
C ALA A 181 20.63 -1.32 -20.58
N GLU A 182 19.31 -1.43 -20.37
CA GLU A 182 18.26 -2.12 -21.19
C GLU A 182 18.50 -3.60 -21.63
N LYS A 183 19.71 -3.93 -22.06
CA LYS A 183 20.29 -5.23 -22.46
C LYS A 183 20.18 -6.34 -21.42
N ASN A 184 20.02 -6.06 -20.13
CA ASN A 184 19.77 -7.09 -19.10
C ASN A 184 18.31 -7.19 -18.66
N ARG A 185 17.45 -6.24 -19.06
CA ARG A 185 16.03 -6.22 -18.67
C ARG A 185 15.30 -7.47 -19.16
N CYS A 186 15.50 -7.87 -20.42
CA CYS A 186 14.84 -9.04 -20.98
C CYS A 186 15.27 -10.36 -20.30
N ASN A 187 16.54 -10.46 -19.88
CA ASN A 187 17.01 -11.63 -19.15
C ASN A 187 16.41 -11.68 -17.75
N ILE A 188 16.41 -10.56 -17.01
CA ILE A 188 15.78 -10.49 -15.68
C ILE A 188 14.29 -10.81 -15.78
N LEU A 189 13.59 -10.26 -16.78
CA LEU A 189 12.18 -10.57 -17.03
C LEU A 189 11.97 -12.06 -17.31
N HIS A 190 12.78 -12.65 -18.19
CA HIS A 190 12.73 -14.07 -18.50
C HIS A 190 13.01 -14.92 -17.25
N ASP A 191 14.03 -14.58 -16.46
CA ASP A 191 14.44 -15.33 -15.27
C ASP A 191 13.37 -15.28 -14.18
N ILE A 192 12.72 -14.13 -13.97
CA ILE A 192 11.59 -14.03 -13.03
C ILE A 192 10.36 -14.78 -13.58
N GLN A 193 10.09 -14.74 -14.89
CA GLN A 193 9.00 -15.51 -15.50
C GLN A 193 9.22 -17.02 -15.40
N SER A 194 10.46 -17.48 -15.58
CA SER A 194 10.86 -18.87 -15.35
C SER A 194 10.65 -19.26 -13.90
N PHE A 195 11.10 -18.43 -12.95
CA PHE A 195 10.89 -18.64 -11.51
C PHE A 195 9.41 -18.81 -11.14
N VAL A 196 8.54 -17.91 -11.63
CA VAL A 196 7.08 -17.96 -11.41
C VAL A 196 6.50 -19.25 -12.01
N SER A 197 6.96 -19.64 -13.21
CA SER A 197 6.49 -20.84 -13.90
C SER A 197 6.91 -22.14 -13.18
N GLU A 198 8.12 -22.19 -12.63
CA GLU A 198 8.62 -23.32 -11.84
C GLU A 198 7.84 -23.49 -10.54
N MET A 199 7.53 -22.37 -9.87
CA MET A 199 6.65 -22.38 -8.69
C MET A 199 5.28 -22.94 -9.06
N ASP A 200 4.74 -22.63 -10.25
CA ASP A 200 3.49 -23.17 -10.78
C ASP A 200 3.46 -24.68 -10.99
N GLN A 201 4.59 -25.27 -11.40
CA GLN A 201 4.67 -26.70 -11.74
C GLN A 201 5.04 -27.61 -10.57
N SER A 202 5.53 -27.03 -9.48
CA SER A 202 5.96 -27.79 -8.31
C SER A 202 4.83 -28.60 -7.64
N VAL A 203 5.14 -29.86 -7.33
CA VAL A 203 4.34 -30.72 -6.46
C VAL A 203 4.87 -30.53 -5.04
N PHE A 204 3.99 -30.18 -4.09
CA PHE A 204 4.41 -29.96 -2.71
C PHE A 204 5.04 -31.23 -2.13
N PRO A 205 6.25 -31.15 -1.56
CA PRO A 205 6.84 -32.30 -0.89
C PRO A 205 5.96 -32.71 0.31
N LYS A 206 6.10 -33.98 0.70
CA LYS A 206 5.56 -34.46 1.98
C LYS A 206 6.23 -33.65 3.09
N ALA A 207 5.45 -33.20 4.07
CA ALA A 207 5.96 -32.53 5.26
C ALA A 207 7.11 -33.36 5.87
N VAL A 208 8.23 -32.70 6.14
CA VAL A 208 9.41 -33.29 6.78
C VAL A 208 9.58 -32.53 8.09
N GLU A 209 9.34 -33.21 9.22
CA GLU A 209 9.46 -32.59 10.56
C GLU A 209 8.45 -31.43 10.79
N SER A 210 8.77 -30.47 11.67
CA SER A 210 7.95 -29.30 12.00
C SER A 210 7.91 -28.24 10.90
N HIS A 211 8.40 -28.55 9.69
CA HIS A 211 8.45 -27.61 8.57
C HIS A 211 8.03 -28.27 7.25
N THR A 212 7.65 -27.45 6.28
CA THR A 212 7.51 -27.86 4.88
C THR A 212 8.33 -26.92 4.02
N GLU A 213 9.30 -27.47 3.30
CA GLU A 213 10.05 -26.74 2.29
C GLU A 213 9.19 -26.66 1.03
N LEU A 214 8.85 -25.45 0.64
CA LEU A 214 8.29 -25.16 -0.68
C LEU A 214 9.44 -24.92 -1.65
N PRO A 215 9.21 -25.06 -2.96
CA PRO A 215 10.20 -24.69 -3.96
C PRO A 215 10.69 -23.27 -3.75
N ASN A 216 11.88 -23.01 -4.27
CA ASN A 216 12.47 -21.68 -4.30
C ASN A 216 12.73 -21.13 -2.89
N GLY A 217 13.21 -21.99 -1.99
CA GLY A 217 13.72 -21.60 -0.68
C GLY A 217 12.68 -20.94 0.22
N ILE A 218 11.44 -21.40 0.24
CA ILE A 218 10.47 -20.97 1.24
C ILE A 218 10.27 -22.11 2.22
N VAL A 219 10.50 -21.87 3.51
CA VAL A 219 10.35 -22.89 4.55
C VAL A 219 9.19 -22.51 5.46
N VAL A 220 8.12 -23.28 5.47
CA VAL A 220 6.91 -22.97 6.23
C VAL A 220 6.88 -23.80 7.50
N HIS A 221 6.81 -23.15 8.66
CA HIS A 221 6.67 -23.82 9.94
C HIS A 221 5.27 -24.43 10.12
N GLU A 222 5.17 -25.58 10.78
CA GLU A 222 3.92 -26.35 10.93
C GLU A 222 2.79 -25.57 11.61
N SER A 223 3.15 -24.60 12.45
CA SER A 223 2.20 -23.74 13.14
C SER A 223 1.29 -22.95 12.17
N CYS A 224 1.75 -22.69 10.95
CA CYS A 224 0.96 -22.04 9.92
C CYS A 224 -0.18 -22.91 9.36
N TYR A 225 -0.08 -24.23 9.51
CA TYR A 225 -1.05 -25.16 8.94
C TYR A 225 -2.27 -25.42 9.82
N LYS A 226 -2.23 -25.03 11.10
CA LYS A 226 -3.27 -25.36 12.09
C LYS A 226 -4.71 -25.02 11.65
N ARG A 227 -4.92 -23.95 10.87
CA ARG A 227 -6.27 -23.51 10.44
C ARG A 227 -6.60 -23.75 8.98
N HIS A 228 -5.63 -23.60 8.08
CA HIS A 228 -5.88 -23.67 6.64
C HIS A 228 -5.56 -25.04 6.05
N GLY A 229 -4.81 -25.88 6.76
CA GLY A 229 -4.24 -27.11 6.21
C GLY A 229 -3.12 -26.83 5.19
N VAL A 230 -2.26 -27.83 5.00
CA VAL A 230 -1.05 -27.72 4.17
C VAL A 230 -1.36 -27.27 2.75
N GLY A 231 -2.29 -27.94 2.07
CA GLY A 231 -2.59 -27.67 0.66
C GLY A 231 -3.13 -26.27 0.39
N ARG A 232 -4.08 -25.78 1.21
CA ARG A 232 -4.67 -24.44 1.03
C ARG A 232 -3.65 -23.35 1.36
N TYR A 233 -2.89 -23.50 2.45
CA TYR A 233 -1.91 -22.50 2.86
C TYR A 233 -0.79 -22.35 1.84
N ASN A 234 -0.22 -23.47 1.40
CA ASN A 234 0.83 -23.46 0.38
C ASN A 234 0.34 -22.89 -0.95
N SER A 235 -0.91 -23.17 -1.34
CA SER A 235 -1.53 -22.55 -2.52
C SER A 235 -1.65 -21.02 -2.38
N MET A 236 -1.99 -20.50 -1.21
CA MET A 236 -2.08 -19.05 -1.00
C MET A 236 -0.69 -18.38 -1.05
N ILE A 237 0.35 -18.99 -0.47
CA ILE A 237 1.73 -18.47 -0.56
C ILE A 237 2.17 -18.37 -2.01
N LYS A 238 2.02 -19.47 -2.75
CA LYS A 238 2.38 -19.54 -4.17
C LYS A 238 1.66 -18.49 -5.00
N GLU A 239 0.34 -18.36 -4.85
CA GLU A 239 -0.40 -17.32 -5.55
C GLU A 239 0.05 -15.92 -5.17
N THR A 240 0.36 -15.67 -3.89
CA THR A 240 0.85 -14.37 -3.43
C THR A 240 2.14 -13.98 -4.15
N ILE A 241 3.10 -14.90 -4.18
CA ILE A 241 4.42 -14.65 -4.78
C ILE A 241 4.29 -14.51 -6.30
N ASN A 242 3.52 -15.38 -6.95
CA ASN A 242 3.33 -15.33 -8.39
C ASN A 242 2.60 -14.06 -8.84
N GLU A 243 1.50 -13.70 -8.18
CA GLU A 243 0.77 -12.46 -8.50
C GLU A 243 1.60 -11.22 -8.21
N GLY A 244 2.31 -11.21 -7.08
CA GLY A 244 3.19 -10.12 -6.68
C GLY A 244 4.36 -9.89 -7.65
N LEU A 245 5.12 -10.94 -7.98
CA LEU A 245 6.24 -10.84 -8.93
C LEU A 245 5.75 -10.48 -10.34
N GLN A 246 4.65 -11.07 -10.81
CA GLN A 246 4.08 -10.74 -12.12
C GLN A 246 3.60 -9.29 -12.16
N CYS A 247 2.97 -8.80 -11.09
CA CYS A 247 2.59 -7.40 -10.98
C CYS A 247 3.80 -6.47 -11.07
N LEU A 248 4.89 -6.75 -10.34
CA LEU A 248 6.11 -5.92 -10.40
C LEU A 248 6.72 -5.88 -11.81
N ILE A 249 6.69 -7.00 -12.54
CA ILE A 249 7.06 -7.07 -13.97
C ILE A 249 6.14 -6.19 -14.83
N ASP A 250 4.84 -6.27 -14.61
CA ASP A 250 3.84 -5.53 -15.39
C ASP A 250 3.96 -4.02 -15.11
N LEU A 251 4.24 -3.62 -13.87
CA LEU A 251 4.48 -2.23 -13.46
C LEU A 251 5.71 -1.65 -14.14
N GLU A 252 6.80 -2.40 -14.21
CA GLU A 252 8.01 -2.03 -14.95
C GLU A 252 7.72 -1.76 -16.44
N SER A 253 6.81 -2.53 -17.03
CA SER A 253 6.39 -2.35 -18.43
C SER A 253 5.46 -1.14 -18.61
N ARG A 254 4.59 -0.89 -17.62
CA ARG A 254 3.61 0.21 -17.64
C ARG A 254 4.26 1.57 -17.40
N TYR A 255 5.20 1.67 -16.47
CA TYR A 255 5.79 2.93 -16.02
C TYR A 255 7.18 3.19 -16.62
N LYS A 256 7.37 2.90 -17.92
CA LYS A 256 8.64 3.00 -18.69
C LYS A 256 9.66 4.01 -18.13
N THR A 257 10.94 3.63 -18.24
CA THR A 257 12.14 4.38 -17.83
C THR A 257 11.93 5.88 -17.80
N PHE A 258 12.35 6.49 -16.68
CA PHE A 258 12.50 7.94 -16.57
C PHE A 258 13.25 8.50 -17.81
N ALA A 259 13.07 9.78 -18.11
CA ALA A 259 13.71 10.43 -19.26
C ALA A 259 15.25 10.32 -19.27
N ASP A 260 15.86 9.94 -18.13
CA ASP A 260 17.29 9.69 -17.95
C ASP A 260 17.69 8.20 -18.11
N GLY A 261 16.76 7.32 -18.51
CA GLY A 261 17.01 5.89 -18.74
C GLY A 261 17.03 5.03 -17.48
N GLN A 262 16.70 5.56 -16.29
CA GLN A 262 16.62 4.75 -15.07
C GLN A 262 15.38 3.83 -15.10
N SER A 263 15.60 2.55 -14.80
CA SER A 263 14.52 1.57 -14.61
C SER A 263 13.68 1.97 -13.38
N PRO A 264 12.35 1.92 -13.47
CA PRO A 264 11.47 1.92 -12.31
C PRO A 264 11.96 0.90 -11.25
N GLY A 265 11.76 1.23 -9.98
CA GLY A 265 12.20 0.40 -8.85
C GLY A 265 11.55 -0.98 -8.80
N ALA A 266 10.43 -1.20 -9.51
CA ALA A 266 9.65 -2.44 -9.47
C ALA A 266 10.45 -3.67 -9.89
N LEU A 267 11.16 -3.62 -11.02
CA LEU A 267 11.93 -4.76 -11.52
C LEU A 267 13.09 -5.11 -10.59
N VAL A 268 13.77 -4.09 -10.07
CA VAL A 268 14.84 -4.26 -9.08
C VAL A 268 14.31 -4.94 -7.82
N ASN A 269 13.13 -4.56 -7.36
CA ASN A 269 12.52 -5.18 -6.19
C ASN A 269 12.02 -6.61 -6.48
N ALA A 270 11.54 -6.89 -7.69
CA ALA A 270 11.20 -8.24 -8.13
C ALA A 270 12.44 -9.16 -8.16
N GLU A 271 13.55 -8.68 -8.72
CA GLU A 271 14.84 -9.39 -8.74
C GLU A 271 15.36 -9.64 -7.32
N ARG A 272 15.30 -8.63 -6.44
CA ARG A 272 15.69 -8.77 -5.03
C ARG A 272 14.82 -9.78 -4.28
N LEU A 273 13.51 -9.73 -4.48
CA LEU A 273 12.59 -10.68 -3.85
C LEU A 273 12.88 -12.10 -4.33
N LYS A 274 12.99 -12.32 -5.65
CA LYS A 274 13.40 -13.61 -6.23
C LYS A 274 14.72 -14.10 -5.62
N ALA A 275 15.76 -13.26 -5.61
CA ALA A 275 17.07 -13.63 -5.10
C ALA A 275 17.01 -14.03 -3.62
N ARG A 276 16.24 -13.32 -2.78
CA ARG A 276 16.04 -13.68 -1.37
C ARG A 276 15.36 -15.04 -1.21
N LEU A 277 14.31 -15.28 -1.98
CA LEU A 277 13.59 -16.55 -1.97
C LEU A 277 14.54 -17.70 -2.38
N GLU A 278 15.27 -17.57 -3.49
CA GLU A 278 16.16 -18.63 -3.99
C GLU A 278 17.37 -18.92 -3.09
N THR A 279 17.99 -17.88 -2.51
CA THR A 279 19.33 -18.02 -1.91
C THR A 279 19.33 -18.09 -0.39
N GLU A 280 18.33 -17.56 0.29
CA GLU A 280 18.39 -17.34 1.75
C GLU A 280 17.40 -18.18 2.57
N GLN A 281 16.60 -19.04 1.93
CA GLN A 281 15.59 -19.88 2.59
C GLN A 281 14.66 -19.07 3.52
N VAL A 282 13.78 -18.23 2.94
CA VAL A 282 12.85 -17.40 3.70
C VAL A 282 11.91 -18.27 4.54
N GLN A 283 11.97 -18.11 5.86
CA GLN A 283 11.10 -18.84 6.77
C GLN A 283 9.75 -18.14 6.94
N LEU A 284 8.65 -18.85 6.74
CA LEU A 284 7.31 -18.40 7.10
C LEU A 284 6.91 -19.06 8.41
N TRP A 285 6.79 -18.26 9.45
CA TRP A 285 6.41 -18.72 10.77
C TRP A 285 5.07 -18.15 11.16
N CYS A 286 4.29 -18.96 11.88
CA CYS A 286 3.06 -18.45 12.47
C CYS A 286 3.08 -18.63 14.00
N SER A 287 3.08 -17.54 14.77
CA SER A 287 3.15 -17.63 16.23
C SER A 287 1.78 -17.53 16.89
N SER A 288 1.54 -18.25 17.99
CA SER A 288 0.45 -17.91 18.91
C SER A 288 0.57 -16.47 19.43
N HIS A 289 -0.53 -15.95 19.99
CA HIS A 289 -0.67 -14.58 20.53
C HIS A 289 0.53 -14.07 21.34
N ASP A 290 1.22 -14.93 22.08
CA ASP A 290 2.23 -14.54 23.09
C ASP A 290 3.41 -13.74 22.52
N ILE A 291 3.96 -14.10 21.35
CA ILE A 291 5.07 -13.33 20.73
C ILE A 291 4.58 -11.95 20.29
N PHE A 292 3.34 -11.85 19.82
CA PHE A 292 2.76 -10.58 19.41
C PHE A 292 2.29 -9.75 20.61
N ASN A 293 2.02 -10.35 21.77
CA ASN A 293 1.67 -9.61 22.99
C ASN A 293 2.89 -8.98 23.67
N ASP A 294 4.03 -9.66 23.66
CA ASP A 294 5.28 -9.18 24.29
C ASP A 294 5.97 -8.08 23.47
N ILE A 295 5.76 -8.08 22.16
CA ILE A 295 6.13 -6.98 21.29
C ILE A 295 4.88 -6.12 21.20
N ASP A 296 4.84 -4.93 21.82
CA ASP A 296 3.69 -4.00 21.99
C ASP A 296 2.88 -3.61 20.71
N ILE A 297 3.07 -4.34 19.60
CA ILE A 297 2.36 -4.34 18.33
C ILE A 297 0.89 -4.77 18.47
N VAL A 298 0.50 -5.56 19.48
CA VAL A 298 -0.90 -6.03 19.64
C VAL A 298 -1.86 -4.96 20.19
N ASN A 299 -1.37 -3.93 20.88
CA ASN A 299 -2.24 -2.84 21.35
C ASN A 299 -2.88 -2.03 20.19
N GLY A 300 -2.45 -2.23 18.95
CA GLY A 300 -3.02 -1.62 17.75
C GLY A 300 -3.93 -2.51 16.91
N GLY A 301 -4.15 -3.79 17.26
CA GLY A 301 -5.08 -4.65 16.54
C GLY A 301 -4.82 -4.76 15.02
N PHE A 302 -3.58 -4.66 14.53
CA PHE A 302 -3.30 -4.85 13.11
C PHE A 302 -3.05 -6.32 12.78
N ILE A 303 -3.29 -6.69 11.52
CA ILE A 303 -2.76 -7.93 10.98
C ILE A 303 -1.22 -7.81 11.00
N ALA A 304 -0.61 -8.27 12.09
CA ALA A 304 0.83 -8.12 12.29
C ALA A 304 1.55 -9.20 11.49
N GLY A 305 2.17 -8.75 10.40
CA GLY A 305 3.31 -9.41 9.83
C GLY A 305 4.59 -8.75 10.35
N ILE A 306 5.66 -9.52 10.52
CA ILE A 306 6.98 -8.95 10.80
C ILE A 306 7.99 -9.65 9.91
N ALA A 307 8.60 -8.89 9.01
CA ALA A 307 9.81 -9.30 8.34
C ALA A 307 11.03 -9.19 9.27
N VAL A 308 11.76 -10.28 9.43
CA VAL A 308 13.01 -10.38 10.18
C VAL A 308 14.13 -10.55 9.15
N PRO A 309 14.70 -9.44 8.61
CA PRO A 309 15.64 -9.53 7.49
C PRO A 309 17.01 -10.08 7.89
N ASP A 310 17.39 -9.96 9.17
CA ASP A 310 18.67 -10.44 9.68
C ASP A 310 18.64 -10.88 11.17
N LYS A 311 19.75 -11.48 11.62
CA LYS A 311 19.91 -12.01 12.97
C LYS A 311 19.97 -10.95 14.08
N GLN A 312 20.22 -9.68 13.77
CA GLN A 312 20.26 -8.63 14.80
C GLN A 312 18.84 -8.31 15.31
N VAL A 313 17.87 -8.31 14.40
CA VAL A 313 16.44 -8.15 14.73
C VAL A 313 15.94 -9.32 15.58
N HIS A 314 16.47 -10.54 15.35
CA HIS A 314 16.14 -11.73 16.12
C HIS A 314 16.38 -11.58 17.63
N HIS A 315 17.52 -11.01 18.01
CA HIS A 315 17.86 -10.77 19.41
C HIS A 315 17.03 -9.68 20.08
N GLN A 316 16.63 -8.65 19.32
CA GLN A 316 15.84 -7.54 19.87
C GLN A 316 14.40 -7.95 20.17
N LEU A 317 13.81 -8.80 19.31
CA LEU A 317 12.42 -9.23 19.41
C LEU A 317 12.23 -10.52 20.23
N LYS A 318 13.28 -11.03 20.89
CA LYS A 318 13.26 -12.29 21.68
C LYS A 318 12.63 -13.46 20.93
N LEU A 319 12.95 -13.59 19.64
CA LEU A 319 12.29 -14.55 18.76
C LEU A 319 12.71 -15.99 19.08
N PRO A 320 11.86 -17.00 18.73
CA PRO A 320 12.16 -18.41 18.94
C PRO A 320 13.53 -18.79 18.38
N ALA A 321 14.30 -19.59 19.13
CA ALA A 321 15.68 -19.92 18.79
C ALA A 321 15.83 -20.69 17.46
N ASP A 322 14.75 -21.35 17.03
CA ASP A 322 14.61 -22.09 15.78
C ASP A 322 14.23 -21.20 14.58
N LEU A 323 13.73 -19.98 14.81
CA LEU A 323 13.49 -19.00 13.75
C LEU A 323 14.81 -18.47 13.18
N LYS A 324 15.05 -18.68 11.89
CA LYS A 324 16.23 -18.19 11.17
C LYS A 324 15.85 -17.06 10.23
N ALA A 325 16.57 -15.96 10.29
CA ALA A 325 16.45 -14.88 9.32
C ALA A 325 17.10 -15.28 7.96
N PRO A 326 16.52 -14.85 6.82
CA PRO A 326 15.32 -14.02 6.70
C PRO A 326 14.03 -14.78 7.02
N ALA A 327 13.13 -14.15 7.76
CA ALA A 327 11.83 -14.74 8.10
C ALA A 327 10.68 -13.74 7.95
N VAL A 328 9.48 -14.25 7.77
CA VAL A 328 8.22 -13.53 7.92
C VAL A 328 7.41 -14.21 9.01
N LEU A 329 7.14 -13.47 10.06
CA LEU A 329 6.23 -13.87 11.13
C LEU A 329 4.83 -13.42 10.76
N LEU A 330 3.86 -14.32 10.84
CA LEU A 330 2.45 -14.03 10.63
C LEU A 330 1.67 -14.48 11.86
N ASN A 331 0.64 -13.74 12.25
CA ASN A 331 -0.27 -14.23 13.28
C ASN A 331 -1.25 -15.28 12.70
N PRO A 332 -1.14 -16.60 12.97
CA PRO A 332 -2.09 -17.61 12.51
C PRO A 332 -3.44 -17.49 13.21
N GLU A 333 -3.50 -16.81 14.36
CA GLU A 333 -4.73 -16.49 15.08
C GLU A 333 -5.42 -15.24 14.52
N MET A 334 -5.09 -14.86 13.28
CA MET A 334 -5.83 -13.95 12.39
C MET A 334 -7.28 -14.42 12.08
N GLY A 335 -7.99 -14.87 13.08
CA GLY A 335 -9.36 -14.47 13.24
C GLY A 335 -9.70 -14.52 14.72
N TRP A 336 -10.31 -13.42 15.17
CA TRP A 336 -11.53 -13.39 16.01
C TRP A 336 -11.47 -12.72 17.39
N SER A 337 -10.38 -12.14 17.86
CA SER A 337 -10.40 -11.56 19.23
C SER A 337 -9.62 -10.27 19.41
N ASP A 338 -9.92 -9.24 18.64
CA ASP A 338 -10.00 -7.88 19.22
C ASP A 338 -10.91 -7.00 18.36
N SER A 339 -11.65 -6.11 19.02
CA SER A 339 -12.69 -5.24 18.44
C SER A 339 -12.19 -4.45 17.23
N PHE A 340 -10.90 -4.16 17.20
CA PHE A 340 -10.26 -3.37 16.16
C PHE A 340 -10.22 -4.05 14.77
N ILE A 341 -9.93 -5.36 14.62
CA ILE A 341 -10.00 -6.01 13.29
C ILE A 341 -11.44 -6.35 12.89
N ARG A 342 -12.30 -6.63 13.88
CA ARG A 342 -13.72 -6.83 13.60
C ARG A 342 -14.35 -5.59 12.98
N SER A 343 -13.83 -4.39 13.26
CA SER A 343 -14.33 -3.14 12.67
C SER A 343 -13.80 -2.87 11.26
N HIS A 344 -12.54 -3.19 10.96
CA HIS A 344 -11.93 -2.76 9.71
C HIS A 344 -12.29 -3.57 8.46
N LEU A 345 -12.69 -4.85 8.57
CA LEU A 345 -13.01 -5.69 7.40
C LEU A 345 -14.22 -6.59 7.69
N SER A 346 -15.23 -6.57 6.82
CA SER A 346 -16.54 -7.21 7.03
C SER A 346 -16.47 -8.75 6.98
N LEU A 347 -16.04 -9.37 8.06
CA LEU A 347 -15.84 -10.82 8.11
C LEU A 347 -16.50 -11.42 9.32
N GLN A 348 -17.82 -11.51 9.26
CA GLN A 348 -18.53 -12.49 10.06
C GLN A 348 -18.50 -13.82 9.31
N ASN A 349 -17.90 -14.82 9.96
CA ASN A 349 -18.03 -16.25 9.68
C ASN A 349 -17.36 -16.73 8.38
N SER A 350 -16.04 -16.76 8.35
CA SER A 350 -15.22 -17.76 7.64
C SER A 350 -13.75 -17.35 7.74
N SER A 351 -12.83 -18.26 7.40
CA SER A 351 -11.41 -17.99 7.15
C SER A 351 -11.15 -16.59 6.58
N LEU A 352 -10.05 -15.92 6.97
CA LEU A 352 -9.49 -14.75 6.27
C LEU A 352 -9.79 -14.82 4.76
N PRO A 353 -10.37 -13.76 4.17
CA PRO A 353 -10.45 -13.63 2.72
C PRO A 353 -9.07 -13.87 2.19
N ARG A 354 -8.99 -14.82 1.27
CA ARG A 354 -7.76 -15.20 0.58
C ARG A 354 -6.95 -13.96 0.17
N SER A 355 -7.61 -12.89 -0.27
CA SER A 355 -7.00 -11.61 -0.64
C SER A 355 -6.26 -10.88 0.49
N GLN A 356 -6.77 -10.90 1.74
CA GLN A 356 -6.12 -10.22 2.86
C GLN A 356 -4.84 -10.92 3.28
N PHE A 357 -4.89 -12.25 3.41
CA PHE A 357 -3.70 -13.06 3.67
C PHE A 357 -2.62 -12.79 2.62
N LYS A 358 -3.01 -12.82 1.34
CA LYS A 358 -2.09 -12.54 0.23
C LYS A 358 -1.52 -11.13 0.31
N SER A 359 -2.35 -10.13 0.65
CA SER A 359 -1.91 -8.73 0.75
C SER A 359 -0.87 -8.56 1.85
N VAL A 360 -1.13 -9.11 3.04
CA VAL A 360 -0.22 -9.05 4.20
C VAL A 360 1.07 -9.81 3.92
N LEU A 361 0.96 -11.06 3.44
CA LEU A 361 2.15 -11.84 3.11
C LEU A 361 3.01 -11.10 2.07
N PHE A 362 2.40 -10.51 1.04
CA PHE A 362 3.15 -9.75 0.05
C PHE A 362 3.81 -8.50 0.64
N HIS A 363 3.08 -7.75 1.48
CA HIS A 363 3.63 -6.61 2.23
C HIS A 363 4.90 -7.00 3.00
N GLU A 364 4.84 -8.08 3.78
CA GLU A 364 6.00 -8.55 4.54
C GLU A 364 7.15 -9.04 3.66
N LEU A 365 6.84 -9.73 2.56
CA LEU A 365 7.86 -10.11 1.59
C LEU A 365 8.57 -8.89 0.99
N MET A 366 7.87 -7.78 0.81
CA MET A 366 8.48 -6.53 0.32
C MET A 366 9.43 -5.92 1.34
N HIS A 367 9.19 -6.08 2.65
CA HIS A 367 10.16 -5.64 3.67
C HIS A 367 11.52 -6.36 3.53
N LEU A 368 11.53 -7.64 3.11
CA LEU A 368 12.78 -8.39 2.86
C LEU A 368 13.65 -7.83 1.72
N THR A 369 13.08 -6.97 0.87
CA THR A 369 13.81 -6.26 -0.21
C THR A 369 14.54 -5.01 0.28
N GLY A 370 14.41 -4.65 1.56
CA GLY A 370 15.09 -3.54 2.21
C GLY A 370 14.25 -2.27 2.38
N HIS A 371 12.94 -2.32 2.09
CA HIS A 371 12.01 -1.22 2.35
C HIS A 371 11.40 -1.39 3.72
N ASN A 372 11.67 -0.47 4.64
CA ASN A 372 11.10 -0.49 5.99
C ASN A 372 10.13 0.70 6.16
N HIS A 373 9.17 0.58 7.09
CA HIS A 373 8.36 1.71 7.53
C HIS A 373 9.26 2.88 7.96
N GLY A 374 8.79 4.12 7.78
CA GLY A 374 9.51 5.36 8.12
C GLY A 374 10.63 5.78 7.16
N LEU A 375 11.42 4.85 6.61
CA LEU A 375 12.49 5.16 5.65
C LEU A 375 11.99 5.22 4.20
N SER A 376 11.08 4.32 3.84
CA SER A 376 10.38 4.27 2.55
C SER A 376 8.89 4.29 2.84
N ILE A 377 8.38 5.44 3.32
CA ILE A 377 7.04 5.57 3.92
C ILE A 377 6.00 4.85 3.04
N GLU A 378 5.47 3.75 3.57
CA GLU A 378 4.42 2.90 2.98
C GLU A 378 4.70 2.30 1.58
N TYR A 379 5.96 2.09 1.18
CA TYR A 379 6.25 1.37 -0.07
C TYR A 379 5.73 -0.09 -0.09
N PRO A 380 5.97 -0.91 0.96
CA PRO A 380 5.40 -2.25 1.05
C PRO A 380 3.87 -2.26 0.97
N GLU A 381 3.24 -1.31 1.66
CA GLU A 381 1.78 -1.14 1.67
C GLU A 381 1.28 -0.80 0.26
N ALA A 382 1.89 0.17 -0.42
CA ALA A 382 1.55 0.54 -1.79
C ALA A 382 1.68 -0.64 -2.77
N CYS A 383 2.68 -1.49 -2.59
CA CYS A 383 2.83 -2.70 -3.40
C CYS A 383 1.77 -3.76 -3.08
N ALA A 384 1.42 -3.95 -1.81
CA ALA A 384 0.32 -4.81 -1.42
C ALA A 384 -1.04 -4.30 -1.96
N THR A 385 -1.29 -2.98 -1.93
CA THR A 385 -2.47 -2.39 -2.57
C THR A 385 -2.45 -2.66 -4.06
N CYS A 386 -1.39 -2.24 -4.77
CA CYS A 386 -1.38 -2.31 -6.22
C CYS A 386 -1.39 -3.75 -6.74
N CYS A 387 -0.60 -4.64 -6.15
CA CYS A 387 -0.41 -5.96 -6.73
C CYS A 387 -1.45 -6.99 -6.28
N ILE A 388 -2.07 -6.81 -5.11
CA ILE A 388 -2.95 -7.83 -4.53
C ILE A 388 -4.35 -7.27 -4.24
N SER A 389 -4.46 -6.14 -3.55
CA SER A 389 -5.75 -5.70 -2.98
C SER A 389 -6.60 -4.85 -3.93
N ASP A 390 -6.00 -3.93 -4.69
CA ASP A 390 -6.65 -3.01 -5.61
C ASP A 390 -5.67 -2.55 -6.73
N PRO A 391 -5.52 -3.35 -7.80
CA PRO A 391 -4.66 -3.01 -8.95
C PRO A 391 -5.11 -1.80 -9.78
N SER A 392 -6.28 -1.23 -9.47
CA SER A 392 -6.78 -0.03 -10.12
C SER A 392 -6.30 1.26 -9.45
N ASN A 393 -5.79 1.16 -8.21
CA ASN A 393 -5.27 2.31 -7.46
C ASN A 393 -3.96 2.82 -8.09
N GLN A 394 -4.07 3.87 -8.89
CA GLN A 394 -2.96 4.42 -9.67
C GLN A 394 -1.85 5.01 -8.81
N ASP A 395 -2.19 5.57 -7.65
CA ASP A 395 -1.21 6.16 -6.72
C ASP A 395 -0.39 5.05 -6.06
N ALA A 396 -1.05 4.00 -5.56
CA ALA A 396 -0.37 2.82 -5.04
C ALA A 396 0.54 2.19 -6.11
N CYS A 397 0.04 2.04 -7.34
CA CYS A 397 0.80 1.47 -8.44
C CYS A 397 1.97 2.35 -8.89
N ALA A 398 1.83 3.67 -8.87
CA ALA A 398 2.93 4.57 -9.18
C ALA A 398 4.03 4.53 -8.10
N ILE A 399 3.63 4.45 -6.82
CA ILE A 399 4.58 4.30 -5.70
C ILE A 399 5.29 2.95 -5.82
N CYS A 400 4.54 1.85 -5.94
CA CYS A 400 5.10 0.51 -6.06
C CYS A 400 5.99 0.37 -7.31
N ALA A 401 5.63 1.02 -8.41
CA ALA A 401 6.47 1.05 -9.61
C ALA A 401 7.83 1.71 -9.36
N GLY A 402 7.95 2.57 -8.33
CA GLY A 402 9.11 3.42 -8.15
C GLY A 402 9.14 4.55 -9.19
N LYS A 403 7.97 5.07 -9.59
CA LYS A 403 7.81 6.13 -10.60
C LYS A 403 8.36 7.50 -10.15
N TYR A 404 8.77 7.62 -8.89
CA TYR A 404 9.24 8.89 -8.32
C TYR A 404 10.75 8.85 -8.12
N THR A 405 11.42 9.94 -8.47
CA THR A 405 12.88 10.07 -8.31
C THR A 405 13.31 10.15 -6.85
N ASP A 406 12.40 10.58 -5.97
CA ASP A 406 12.61 10.77 -4.54
C ASP A 406 11.28 10.56 -3.79
N THR A 407 11.34 9.87 -2.65
CA THR A 407 10.22 9.67 -1.71
C THR A 407 9.80 10.98 -1.04
N ARG A 408 10.59 12.04 -1.18
CA ARG A 408 10.26 13.40 -0.70
C ARG A 408 9.78 14.34 -1.79
N SER A 409 9.68 13.87 -3.04
CA SER A 409 9.12 14.68 -4.11
C SER A 409 7.66 15.01 -3.82
N ALA A 410 7.21 16.22 -4.18
CA ALA A 410 5.82 16.63 -3.97
C ALA A 410 4.82 15.64 -4.60
N ASN A 411 5.18 15.06 -5.75
CA ASN A 411 4.36 14.07 -6.43
C ASN A 411 4.29 12.74 -5.66
N TYR A 412 5.40 12.28 -5.05
CA TYR A 412 5.39 11.08 -4.20
C TYR A 412 4.55 11.32 -2.95
N LEU A 413 4.78 12.44 -2.26
CA LEU A 413 4.04 12.79 -1.06
C LEU A 413 2.54 12.96 -1.33
N SER A 414 2.16 13.49 -2.50
CA SER A 414 0.76 13.56 -2.91
C SER A 414 0.17 12.17 -3.17
N ALA A 415 0.87 11.29 -3.87
CA ALA A 415 0.38 9.93 -4.10
C ALA A 415 0.25 9.14 -2.79
N LEU A 416 1.21 9.34 -1.88
CA LEU A 416 1.18 8.76 -0.54
C LEU A 416 0.00 9.33 0.28
N LYS A 417 -0.23 10.65 0.22
CA LYS A 417 -1.38 11.31 0.84
C LYS A 417 -2.69 10.66 0.37
N ASN A 418 -2.83 10.47 -0.94
CA ASN A 418 -4.02 9.86 -1.56
C ASN A 418 -4.18 8.39 -1.18
N LEU A 419 -3.07 7.63 -1.14
CA LEU A 419 -3.08 6.25 -0.68
C LEU A 419 -3.55 6.14 0.78
N ASN A 420 -3.07 7.02 1.65
CA ASN A 420 -3.52 7.09 3.04
C ASN A 420 -5.00 7.49 3.14
N SER A 421 -5.47 8.45 2.32
CA SER A 421 -6.89 8.79 2.20
C SER A 421 -7.73 7.58 1.76
N TYR A 422 -7.23 6.80 0.81
CA TYR A 422 -7.89 5.59 0.33
C TYR A 422 -8.07 4.59 1.48
N TYR A 423 -7.04 4.34 2.28
CA TYR A 423 -7.14 3.44 3.45
C TYR A 423 -8.09 3.96 4.51
N ALA A 424 -8.02 5.25 4.84
CA ALA A 424 -8.97 5.89 5.74
C ALA A 424 -10.41 5.73 5.22
N SER A 425 -10.63 5.96 3.92
CA SER A 425 -11.96 5.84 3.29
C SER A 425 -12.52 4.42 3.34
N LYS A 426 -11.67 3.41 3.13
CA LYS A 426 -12.06 2.00 3.12
C LYS A 426 -12.43 1.56 4.53
N THR A 427 -11.66 2.01 5.50
CA THR A 427 -11.90 1.79 6.92
C THR A 427 -13.20 2.44 7.38
N ILE A 428 -13.39 3.72 7.06
CA ILE A 428 -14.61 4.46 7.39
C ILE A 428 -15.82 3.78 6.74
N ARG A 429 -15.77 3.45 5.45
CA ARG A 429 -16.85 2.71 4.76
C ARG A 429 -17.14 1.35 5.40
N ALA A 430 -16.12 0.61 5.85
CA ALA A 430 -16.31 -0.68 6.50
C ALA A 430 -17.06 -0.55 7.83
N ASN A 431 -16.68 0.43 8.67
CA ASN A 431 -17.33 0.71 9.96
C ASN A 431 -18.78 1.17 9.76
N ILE A 432 -18.98 2.09 8.81
CA ILE A 432 -20.32 2.58 8.45
C ILE A 432 -21.22 1.42 7.99
N ASN A 433 -20.74 0.54 7.11
CA ASN A 433 -21.52 -0.59 6.59
C ASN A 433 -21.94 -1.61 7.66
N LYS A 434 -21.28 -1.61 8.82
CA LYS A 434 -21.59 -2.48 9.96
C LYS A 434 -22.52 -1.82 10.97
N GLY A 435 -22.82 -0.54 10.80
CA GLY A 435 -23.49 0.26 11.84
C GLY A 435 -22.63 0.37 13.11
N GLU A 436 -21.32 0.14 12.98
CA GLU A 436 -20.38 0.30 14.09
C GLU A 436 -20.07 1.78 14.27
N ASN A 437 -19.83 2.14 15.51
CA ASN A 437 -19.56 3.51 15.90
C ASN A 437 -18.18 3.93 15.37
N LEU A 438 -18.09 5.11 14.74
CA LEU A 438 -16.84 5.64 14.19
C LEU A 438 -15.82 5.99 15.30
N ASP A 439 -16.25 5.97 16.57
CA ASP A 439 -15.51 6.29 17.80
C ASP A 439 -14.13 5.60 17.97
N GLU A 440 -13.84 4.50 17.25
CA GLU A 440 -12.52 3.82 17.29
C GLU A 440 -11.49 4.35 16.28
N LEU A 441 -11.86 5.31 15.41
CA LEU A 441 -10.96 5.82 14.38
C LEU A 441 -10.12 7.00 14.87
N HIS A 442 -8.84 7.00 14.49
CA HIS A 442 -7.95 8.15 14.72
C HIS A 442 -8.51 9.42 14.08
N SER A 443 -8.57 10.50 14.86
CA SER A 443 -9.06 11.83 14.43
C SER A 443 -8.50 12.29 13.10
N ASP A 444 -7.23 11.99 12.87
CA ASP A 444 -6.44 12.47 11.73
C ASP A 444 -6.93 11.79 10.45
N SER A 445 -7.25 10.49 10.52
CA SER A 445 -7.83 9.74 9.40
C SER A 445 -9.21 10.23 9.01
N ILE A 446 -10.04 10.62 9.99
CA ILE A 446 -11.38 11.16 9.75
C ILE A 446 -11.31 12.53 9.07
N VAL A 447 -10.48 13.44 9.59
CA VAL A 447 -10.30 14.79 9.01
C VAL A 447 -9.76 14.68 7.59
N HIS A 448 -8.77 13.82 7.37
CA HIS A 448 -8.16 13.62 6.07
C HIS A 448 -9.16 13.05 5.04
N TYR A 449 -10.02 12.14 5.47
CA TYR A 449 -11.09 11.60 4.63
C TYR A 449 -12.14 12.67 4.24
N ILE A 450 -12.45 13.56 5.17
CA ILE A 450 -13.34 14.71 4.93
C ILE A 450 -12.71 15.67 3.92
N GLU A 451 -11.42 15.98 4.07
CA GLU A 451 -10.68 16.83 3.14
C GLU A 451 -10.61 16.21 1.74
N TRP A 452 -10.38 14.90 1.63
CA TRP A 452 -10.41 14.20 0.36
C TRP A 452 -11.76 14.36 -0.36
N HIS A 453 -12.89 14.20 0.34
CA HIS A 453 -14.20 14.43 -0.25
C HIS A 453 -14.40 15.88 -0.74
N LEU A 454 -13.78 16.88 -0.11
CA LEU A 454 -13.82 18.25 -0.60
C LEU A 454 -13.00 18.44 -1.88
N GLU A 455 -11.82 17.83 -1.93
CA GLU A 455 -10.93 17.88 -3.09
C GLU A 455 -11.59 17.24 -4.32
N GLU A 456 -12.34 16.15 -4.12
CA GLU A 456 -13.13 15.46 -5.16
C GLU A 456 -14.46 16.16 -5.51
N GLY A 457 -14.72 17.36 -4.97
CA GLY A 457 -15.96 18.10 -5.24
C GLY A 457 -17.20 17.60 -4.49
N ASN A 458 -17.09 16.56 -3.66
CA ASN A 458 -18.17 15.98 -2.88
C ASN A 458 -18.49 16.80 -1.61
N ARG A 459 -18.80 18.08 -1.78
CA ARG A 459 -18.97 19.04 -0.67
C ARG A 459 -20.02 18.62 0.35
N HIS A 460 -21.14 18.05 -0.09
CA HIS A 460 -22.23 17.64 0.80
C HIS A 460 -21.82 16.49 1.72
N ILE A 461 -21.05 15.52 1.22
CA ILE A 461 -20.52 14.39 2.00
C ILE A 461 -19.54 14.91 3.04
N ALA A 462 -18.58 15.75 2.60
CA ALA A 462 -17.60 16.33 3.50
C ALA A 462 -18.24 17.19 4.60
N GLN A 463 -19.26 17.97 4.27
CA GLN A 463 -20.01 18.76 5.25
C GLN A 463 -20.76 17.87 6.25
N TYR A 464 -21.43 16.81 5.78
CA TYR A 464 -22.11 15.86 6.65
C TYR A 464 -21.12 15.18 7.61
N LEU A 465 -20.03 14.63 7.08
CA LEU A 465 -18.99 13.98 7.88
C LEU A 465 -18.32 14.96 8.86
N ALA A 466 -18.04 16.20 8.44
CA ALA A 466 -17.50 17.24 9.31
C ALA A 466 -18.46 17.58 10.45
N HIS A 467 -19.76 17.63 10.18
CA HIS A 467 -20.79 17.88 11.19
C HIS A 467 -20.86 16.73 12.20
N GLN A 468 -20.94 15.47 11.74
CA GLN A 468 -20.95 14.28 12.61
C GLN A 468 -19.67 14.20 13.49
N THR A 469 -18.51 14.50 12.90
CA THR A 469 -17.22 14.50 13.58
C THR A 469 -17.15 15.60 14.64
N LEU A 470 -17.64 16.81 14.33
CA LEU A 470 -17.67 17.93 15.28
C LEU A 470 -18.67 17.72 16.43
N GLN A 471 -19.84 17.13 16.16
CA GLN A 471 -20.84 16.80 17.19
C GLN A 471 -20.31 15.80 18.21
N SER A 472 -19.33 15.00 17.82
CA SER A 472 -18.67 14.00 18.66
C SER A 472 -17.23 14.41 19.00
N SER A 473 -16.90 15.71 18.93
CA SER A 473 -15.54 16.24 19.09
C SER A 473 -14.89 15.90 20.44
N GLU A 474 -15.67 15.85 21.53
CA GLU A 474 -15.21 15.40 22.85
C GLU A 474 -14.91 13.90 22.87
N ARG A 475 -15.64 13.10 22.08
CA ARG A 475 -15.43 11.65 21.95
C ARG A 475 -14.22 11.30 21.08
N TYR A 476 -13.99 12.05 20.00
CA TYR A 476 -12.89 11.82 19.05
C TYR A 476 -11.54 12.43 19.47
N GLN A 477 -11.44 13.03 20.65
CA GLN A 477 -10.23 13.73 21.12
C GLN A 477 -9.64 14.69 20.06
N LEU A 478 -10.49 15.40 19.32
CA LEU A 478 -10.04 16.23 18.21
C LEU A 478 -9.10 17.33 18.70
N LYS A 479 -7.87 17.36 18.17
CA LYS A 479 -6.95 18.49 18.37
C LYS A 479 -7.61 19.80 17.90
N ALA A 480 -7.23 20.92 18.51
CA ALA A 480 -7.79 22.23 18.18
C ALA A 480 -7.68 22.56 16.67
N GLY A 481 -6.59 22.15 16.02
CA GLY A 481 -6.39 22.27 14.57
C GLY A 481 -7.45 21.52 13.74
N HIS A 482 -7.82 20.29 14.14
CA HIS A 482 -8.88 19.51 13.48
C HIS A 482 -10.23 20.20 13.61
N ILE A 483 -10.58 20.67 14.81
CA ILE A 483 -11.84 21.40 15.04
C ILE A 483 -11.90 22.65 14.15
N GLN A 484 -10.79 23.37 14.01
CA GLN A 484 -10.73 24.56 13.16
C GLN A 484 -10.85 24.21 11.67
N ALA A 485 -10.19 23.14 11.21
CA ALA A 485 -10.32 22.64 9.85
C ALA A 485 -11.77 22.24 9.54
N LEU A 486 -12.40 21.42 10.38
CA LEU A 486 -13.79 20.99 10.22
C LEU A 486 -14.77 22.17 10.24
N ARG A 487 -14.56 23.17 11.13
CA ARG A 487 -15.38 24.39 11.15
C ARG A 487 -15.22 25.24 9.88
N LYS A 488 -14.01 25.27 9.31
CA LYS A 488 -13.77 25.95 8.03
C LYS A 488 -14.54 25.28 6.90
N ILE A 489 -14.59 23.94 6.90
CA ILE A 489 -15.34 23.12 5.92
C ILE A 489 -16.84 23.39 5.99
N LEU A 490 -17.39 23.54 7.20
CA LEU A 490 -18.80 23.91 7.41
C LEU A 490 -19.12 25.38 7.11
N GLY A 491 -18.11 26.18 6.76
CA GLY A 491 -18.18 27.64 6.76
C GLY A 491 -18.24 28.18 8.19
N ASN A 492 -17.57 29.30 8.46
CA ASN A 492 -17.42 29.94 9.78
C ASN A 492 -18.74 30.43 10.46
N LYS A 493 -19.82 29.64 10.44
CA LYS A 493 -20.99 29.88 11.26
C LYS A 493 -20.65 29.45 12.68
N LYS A 494 -20.44 30.43 13.57
CA LYS A 494 -20.35 30.23 15.03
C LYS A 494 -21.67 29.62 15.53
N THR A 495 -21.83 28.32 15.44
CA THR A 495 -22.85 27.60 16.21
C THR A 495 -22.28 27.40 17.61
N ARG A 496 -22.85 28.11 18.60
CA ARG A 496 -22.60 27.82 20.01
C ARG A 496 -23.02 26.37 20.27
N LEU A 497 -22.18 25.58 20.93
CA LEU A 497 -22.39 24.19 21.35
C LEU A 497 -23.48 24.04 22.45
N GLY A 498 -24.57 24.81 22.37
CA GLY A 498 -25.66 24.79 23.34
C GLY A 498 -27.00 24.71 22.61
N LYS A 499 -27.54 23.48 22.51
CA LYS A 499 -28.79 23.07 21.84
C LYS A 499 -28.88 23.46 20.35
N PRO A 500 -29.40 22.59 19.48
CA PRO A 500 -29.34 22.79 18.04
C PRO A 500 -30.13 24.05 17.66
N ARG A 501 -29.41 25.08 17.20
CA ARG A 501 -29.97 26.02 16.21
C ARG A 501 -29.49 25.54 14.85
N SER A 502 -30.45 25.07 14.08
CA SER A 502 -30.38 24.54 12.73
C SER A 502 -29.33 25.23 11.84
N PHE A 503 -28.42 24.44 11.30
CA PHE A 503 -27.60 24.81 10.14
C PHE A 503 -28.48 24.80 8.89
N GLY A 504 -28.60 25.93 8.19
CA GLY A 504 -29.25 25.97 6.87
C GLY A 504 -30.72 25.54 6.88
N SER A 505 -31.38 25.59 5.72
CA SER A 505 -32.72 25.02 5.58
C SER A 505 -32.66 23.50 5.86
N PRO A 506 -33.72 22.90 6.44
CA PRO A 506 -33.83 21.45 6.72
C PRO A 506 -33.45 20.52 5.55
N THR A 507 -33.41 21.05 4.33
CA THR A 507 -33.03 20.37 3.10
C THR A 507 -31.59 19.86 3.05
N GLN A 508 -30.57 20.65 3.42
CA GLN A 508 -29.17 20.20 3.22
C GLN A 508 -28.75 19.05 4.15
N GLU A 509 -29.24 19.05 5.39
CA GLU A 509 -29.01 17.97 6.36
C GLU A 509 -29.75 16.69 5.93
N THR A 510 -31.01 16.84 5.48
CA THR A 510 -31.81 15.71 4.92
C THR A 510 -31.12 15.10 3.71
N ILE A 511 -30.57 15.90 2.79
CA ILE A 511 -29.91 15.41 1.57
C ILE A 511 -28.62 14.66 1.92
N GLY A 512 -27.79 15.23 2.81
CA GLY A 512 -26.56 14.55 3.28
C GLY A 512 -26.89 13.21 3.95
N GLU A 513 -27.96 13.17 4.74
CA GLU A 513 -28.44 11.96 5.40
C GLU A 513 -29.02 10.93 4.40
N ILE A 514 -29.77 11.35 3.39
CA ILE A 514 -30.26 10.49 2.30
C ILE A 514 -29.08 9.90 1.53
N TYR A 515 -28.12 10.72 1.15
CA TYR A 515 -26.93 10.31 0.41
C TYR A 515 -26.10 9.32 1.22
N TYR A 516 -25.91 9.59 2.51
CA TYR A 516 -25.20 8.71 3.45
C TYR A 516 -25.94 7.38 3.65
N LYS A 517 -27.25 7.38 3.92
CA LYS A 517 -28.07 6.17 4.06
C LYS A 517 -28.11 5.34 2.76
N ALA A 518 -28.08 6.00 1.60
CA ALA A 518 -28.12 5.33 0.30
C ALA A 518 -26.79 4.74 -0.18
N LEU A 519 -25.66 5.38 0.15
CA LEU A 519 -24.31 4.85 -0.16
C LEU A 519 -23.99 3.56 0.60
N ILE A 520 -24.62 3.37 1.76
CA ILE A 520 -24.47 2.17 2.59
C ILE A 520 -25.31 1.06 1.95
N SER A 521 -24.65 0.06 1.36
CA SER A 521 -25.30 -1.01 0.59
C SER A 521 -26.29 -1.88 1.37
N LYS A 522 -26.46 -1.64 2.69
CA LYS A 522 -27.47 -2.28 3.56
C LYS A 522 -28.49 -1.31 4.17
N GLN A 523 -28.38 0.00 3.94
CA GLN A 523 -29.32 1.02 4.44
C GLN A 523 -30.05 1.79 3.34
N LYS A 524 -29.88 1.41 2.06
CA LYS A 524 -30.67 1.95 0.93
C LYS A 524 -32.18 1.99 1.21
N ILE A 525 -32.72 0.97 1.88
CA ILE A 525 -34.14 0.94 2.29
C ILE A 525 -34.47 2.03 3.33
N ALA A 526 -33.54 2.33 4.24
CA ALA A 526 -33.71 3.35 5.27
C ALA A 526 -33.70 4.77 4.69
N ALA A 527 -33.14 4.98 3.48
CA ALA A 527 -33.22 6.25 2.76
C ALA A 527 -34.58 6.46 2.07
N ILE A 528 -35.38 5.40 1.84
CA ILE A 528 -36.64 5.49 1.11
C ILE A 528 -37.63 6.48 1.75
N PRO A 529 -37.91 6.47 3.06
CA PRO A 529 -38.85 7.42 3.65
C PRO A 529 -38.43 8.89 3.42
N ASP A 530 -37.14 9.16 3.49
CA ASP A 530 -36.59 10.51 3.32
C ASP A 530 -36.63 10.95 1.85
N ILE A 531 -36.35 10.04 0.91
CA ILE A 531 -36.52 10.27 -0.54
C ILE A 531 -38.00 10.51 -0.88
N LEU A 532 -38.92 9.71 -0.33
CA LEU A 532 -40.37 9.88 -0.52
C LEU A 532 -40.84 11.22 0.06
N ARG A 533 -40.34 11.61 1.23
CA ARG A 533 -40.63 12.89 1.88
C ARG A 533 -40.15 14.06 1.01
N LEU A 534 -38.90 14.03 0.55
CA LEU A 534 -38.37 15.07 -0.33
C LEU A 534 -39.20 15.18 -1.61
N ALA A 535 -39.44 14.07 -2.30
CA ALA A 535 -40.16 14.02 -3.58
C ALA A 535 -41.61 14.50 -3.51
N THR A 536 -42.23 14.45 -2.32
CA THR A 536 -43.62 14.90 -2.10
C THR A 536 -43.73 16.27 -1.45
N SER A 537 -42.59 16.86 -1.09
CA SER A 537 -42.51 18.18 -0.48
C SER A 537 -42.05 19.22 -1.50
N ASN A 538 -42.47 20.47 -1.30
CA ASN A 538 -41.93 21.61 -2.06
C ASN A 538 -40.43 21.82 -1.78
N GLU A 539 -39.86 21.10 -0.79
CA GLU A 539 -38.42 21.15 -0.48
C GLU A 539 -37.58 20.72 -1.68
N PHE A 540 -38.03 19.76 -2.50
CA PHE A 540 -37.26 19.29 -3.66
C PHE A 540 -37.01 20.39 -4.70
N GLU A 541 -37.97 21.29 -4.91
CA GLU A 541 -37.87 22.41 -5.86
C GLU A 541 -37.00 23.56 -5.33
N THR A 542 -36.73 23.58 -4.02
CA THR A 542 -35.90 24.63 -3.38
C THR A 542 -34.41 24.26 -3.30
N ILE A 543 -34.05 23.05 -3.73
CA ILE A 543 -32.68 22.54 -3.76
C ILE A 543 -32.06 22.89 -5.12
N ASP A 544 -30.74 23.12 -5.16
CA ASP A 544 -30.04 23.34 -6.43
C ASP A 544 -30.09 22.11 -7.36
N ASP A 545 -30.00 22.36 -8.67
CA ASP A 545 -30.21 21.33 -9.68
C ASP A 545 -29.20 20.18 -9.60
N GLU A 546 -27.95 20.47 -9.24
CA GLU A 546 -26.89 19.45 -9.07
C GLU A 546 -27.28 18.44 -7.97
N THR A 547 -27.74 18.95 -6.84
CA THR A 547 -28.18 18.13 -5.73
C THR A 547 -29.47 17.36 -6.04
N ARG A 548 -30.41 17.97 -6.77
CA ARG A 548 -31.64 17.28 -7.23
C ARG A 548 -31.31 16.12 -8.18
N ILE A 549 -30.31 16.28 -9.05
CA ILE A 549 -29.82 15.23 -9.95
C ILE A 549 -29.23 14.05 -9.15
N GLU A 550 -28.44 14.31 -8.10
CA GLU A 550 -27.87 13.24 -7.27
C GLU A 550 -28.93 12.48 -6.47
N VAL A 551 -29.92 13.16 -5.90
CA VAL A 551 -31.06 12.50 -5.22
C VAL A 551 -31.84 11.63 -6.20
N LEU A 552 -32.01 12.08 -7.45
CA LEU A 552 -32.64 11.30 -8.51
C LEU A 552 -31.84 10.06 -8.89
N LYS A 553 -30.51 10.18 -9.06
CA LYS A 553 -29.63 9.02 -9.35
C LYS A 553 -29.74 7.96 -8.25
N ILE A 554 -29.70 8.38 -6.99
CA ILE A 554 -29.87 7.50 -5.84
C ILE A 554 -31.23 6.81 -5.87
N ALA A 555 -32.31 7.57 -6.06
CA ALA A 555 -33.66 7.01 -6.10
C ALA A 555 -33.83 6.02 -7.26
N TYR A 556 -33.21 6.30 -8.41
CA TYR A 556 -33.20 5.45 -9.59
C TYR A 556 -32.38 4.16 -9.36
N ASP A 557 -31.21 4.25 -8.75
CA ASP A 557 -30.38 3.11 -8.39
C ASP A 557 -31.09 2.19 -7.39
N ILE A 558 -31.74 2.76 -6.38
CA ILE A 558 -32.57 2.00 -5.42
C ILE A 558 -33.73 1.31 -6.14
N PHE A 559 -34.41 2.00 -7.07
CA PHE A 559 -35.53 1.44 -7.83
C PHE A 559 -35.12 0.25 -8.73
N ASN A 560 -33.91 0.30 -9.30
CA ASN A 560 -33.40 -0.73 -10.22
C ASN A 560 -32.73 -1.93 -9.54
N GLU A 561 -32.74 -2.02 -8.21
CA GLU A 561 -32.31 -3.19 -7.46
C GLU A 561 -33.52 -4.06 -7.07
N PRO A 562 -33.96 -5.00 -7.94
CA PRO A 562 -35.24 -5.71 -7.79
C PRO A 562 -35.32 -6.61 -6.56
N GLU A 563 -34.18 -6.99 -5.97
CA GLU A 563 -34.10 -7.86 -4.80
C GLU A 563 -34.28 -7.13 -3.46
N VAL A 564 -34.27 -5.79 -3.45
CA VAL A 564 -34.13 -4.98 -2.22
C VAL A 564 -35.45 -4.32 -1.78
N LEU A 565 -36.45 -4.20 -2.66
CA LEU A 565 -37.68 -3.42 -2.39
C LEU A 565 -38.94 -4.29 -2.32
N PRO A 566 -39.67 -4.28 -1.19
CA PRO A 566 -41.03 -4.79 -1.16
C PRO A 566 -41.92 -4.01 -2.16
N THR A 567 -42.81 -4.71 -2.87
CA THR A 567 -43.70 -4.15 -3.92
C THR A 567 -44.38 -2.82 -3.55
N PRO A 568 -44.87 -2.60 -2.31
CA PRO A 568 -45.48 -1.33 -1.91
C PRO A 568 -44.51 -0.14 -1.89
N HIS A 569 -43.24 -0.37 -1.56
CA HIS A 569 -42.21 0.66 -1.56
C HIS A 569 -41.74 0.97 -2.98
N LYS A 570 -41.69 -0.04 -3.86
CA LYS A 570 -41.34 0.12 -5.27
C LYS A 570 -42.30 1.07 -5.99
N ASN A 571 -43.61 0.88 -5.85
CA ASN A 571 -44.62 1.73 -6.49
C ASN A 571 -44.60 3.18 -5.96
N LYS A 572 -44.32 3.36 -4.66
CA LYS A 572 -44.18 4.70 -4.06
C LYS A 572 -42.92 5.39 -4.57
N LEU A 573 -41.80 4.67 -4.63
CA LEU A 573 -40.53 5.19 -5.11
C LEU A 573 -40.61 5.54 -6.59
N GLU A 574 -41.23 4.70 -7.42
CA GLU A 574 -41.49 4.98 -8.85
C GLU A 574 -42.29 6.27 -9.04
N LYS A 575 -43.38 6.43 -8.28
CA LYS A 575 -44.19 7.65 -8.31
C LYS A 575 -43.37 8.88 -7.89
N SER A 576 -42.53 8.74 -6.87
CA SER A 576 -41.65 9.80 -6.39
C SER A 576 -40.55 10.16 -7.40
N VAL A 577 -39.92 9.17 -8.05
CA VAL A 577 -38.95 9.39 -9.13
C VAL A 577 -39.62 10.13 -10.29
N ASN A 578 -40.82 9.71 -10.70
CA ASN A 578 -41.56 10.39 -11.76
C ASN A 578 -41.94 11.84 -11.38
N LEU A 579 -42.34 12.09 -10.13
CA LEU A 579 -42.59 13.45 -9.63
C LEU A 579 -41.33 14.32 -9.67
N MET A 580 -40.21 13.78 -9.20
CA MET A 580 -38.92 14.47 -9.23
C MET A 580 -38.46 14.73 -10.67
N MET A 581 -38.58 13.78 -11.59
CA MET A 581 -38.24 13.96 -13.01
C MET A 581 -39.12 15.02 -13.69
N ASN A 582 -40.42 15.04 -13.41
CA ASN A 582 -41.33 16.05 -13.98
C ASN A 582 -40.99 17.47 -13.50
N SER A 583 -40.44 17.61 -12.30
CA SER A 583 -40.00 18.91 -11.76
C SER A 583 -38.72 19.46 -12.42
N PHE A 584 -38.06 18.70 -13.31
CA PHE A 584 -36.95 19.18 -14.16
C PHE A 584 -37.43 19.75 -15.50
N GLY A 585 -38.74 19.86 -15.74
CA GLY A 585 -39.25 20.53 -16.94
C GLY A 585 -39.07 19.75 -18.24
N GLY A 586 -39.03 18.42 -18.18
CA GLY A 586 -39.00 17.57 -19.37
C GLY A 586 -37.64 17.56 -20.10
N ILE A 587 -36.55 17.40 -19.33
CA ILE A 587 -35.23 17.03 -19.85
C ILE A 587 -35.12 15.50 -19.91
#